data_AF-A0A836U1Q3-F1
#
_entry.id   AF-A0A836U1Q3-F1
#
_cell.length_a   1.000
_cell.length_b   1.000
_cell.length_c   1.000
_cell.angle_alpha   90.00
_cell.angle_beta   90.00
_cell.angle_gamma   90.00
#
_symmetry.space_group_name_H-M   'P 1'
#
loop_
_entity.id
_entity.type
_entity.pdbx_description
1 polymer ?
#
loop_
_entity_poly.entity_id
_entity_poly.type
_entity_poly.pdbx_seq_one_letter_code
_entity_poly.pdbx_strand_id
1 'polypeptide(L)'
;SDDVDDPKLQTIVHHHCKAYDDGTLICLMFHSGMKDQDKPIGFEYIITGEQYASLDKAEQRYWHYHKTEIPRAHATLPDLTAEEAGPLMGPIGSTYGKVIYFQKPEDKLPIGEPYILVVQDLPEQD
;
A
#
# COMPACT_ATOMS: atom_id res chain seq x y z
N SER A 1 27.68 4.96 -0.78
CA SER A 1 27.37 3.64 -1.32
C SER A 1 25.88 3.55 -1.26
N ASP A 2 25.28 3.86 -2.39
CA ASP A 2 23.85 4.06 -2.52
C ASP A 2 23.20 2.69 -2.35
N ASP A 3 22.52 2.49 -1.22
CA ASP A 3 21.70 1.29 -1.00
C ASP A 3 20.55 1.36 -2.00
N VAL A 4 20.72 0.69 -3.14
CA VAL A 4 19.70 0.54 -4.21
C VAL A 4 18.53 -0.35 -3.73
N ASP A 5 18.56 -0.84 -2.48
CA ASP A 5 17.62 -1.82 -1.94
C ASP A 5 17.06 -1.40 -0.56
N ASP A 6 16.22 -0.35 -0.51
CA ASP A 6 15.49 -0.04 0.73
C ASP A 6 14.62 -1.26 1.12
N PRO A 7 14.81 -1.86 2.31
CA PRO A 7 14.08 -3.07 2.71
C PRO A 7 12.55 -2.92 2.65
N LYS A 8 12.02 -1.70 2.78
CA LYS A 8 10.58 -1.42 2.71
C LYS A 8 10.03 -1.55 1.30
N LEU A 9 10.85 -1.28 0.26
CA LEU A 9 10.48 -1.46 -1.14
C LEU A 9 10.63 -2.92 -1.59
N GLN A 10 11.63 -3.61 -1.05
CA GLN A 10 11.91 -5.02 -1.36
C GLN A 10 10.94 -6.01 -0.68
N THR A 11 10.15 -5.54 0.29
CA THR A 11 9.16 -6.37 0.98
C THR A 11 7.91 -6.55 0.12
N ILE A 12 7.56 -7.81 -0.17
CA ILE A 12 6.29 -8.13 -0.82
C ILE A 12 5.15 -7.88 0.18
N VAL A 13 4.16 -7.10 -0.23
CA VAL A 13 2.97 -6.79 0.58
C VAL A 13 1.71 -7.28 -0.12
N HIS A 14 1.02 -8.19 0.54
CA HIS A 14 -0.22 -8.79 0.06
C HIS A 14 -1.42 -7.96 0.52
N HIS A 15 -2.17 -7.39 -0.43
CA HIS A 15 -3.30 -6.52 -0.19
C HIS A 15 -4.61 -7.30 -0.34
N HIS A 16 -5.32 -7.49 0.77
CA HIS A 16 -6.65 -8.09 0.81
C HIS A 16 -7.68 -6.98 0.94
N CYS A 17 -8.28 -6.61 -0.19
CA CYS A 17 -9.04 -5.36 -0.32
C CYS A 17 -10.55 -5.58 -0.33
N LYS A 18 -11.26 -4.66 0.31
CA LYS A 18 -12.70 -4.48 0.15
C LYS A 18 -12.98 -3.13 -0.50
N ALA A 19 -13.73 -3.13 -1.59
CA ALA A 19 -14.23 -1.93 -2.24
C ALA A 19 -15.57 -1.46 -1.62
N TYR A 20 -15.81 -0.15 -1.72
CA TYR A 20 -17.02 0.53 -1.23
C TYR A 20 -17.69 1.34 -2.34
N ASP A 21 -18.98 1.66 -2.16
CA ASP A 21 -19.81 2.33 -3.15
C ASP A 21 -19.34 3.75 -3.50
N ASP A 22 -18.56 4.38 -2.62
CA ASP A 22 -17.95 5.70 -2.82
C ASP A 22 -16.62 5.67 -3.60
N GLY A 23 -16.25 4.49 -4.12
CA GLY A 23 -15.01 4.28 -4.86
C GLY A 23 -13.78 4.12 -3.97
N THR A 24 -13.92 4.10 -2.65
CA THR A 24 -12.81 3.82 -1.73
C THR A 24 -12.55 2.32 -1.62
N LEU A 25 -11.31 1.98 -1.26
CA LEU A 25 -10.94 0.62 -0.90
C LEU A 25 -10.23 0.64 0.45
N ILE A 26 -10.44 -0.41 1.24
CA ILE A 26 -9.65 -0.67 2.44
C ILE A 26 -9.01 -2.02 2.29
N CYS A 27 -7.68 -2.06 2.36
CA CYS A 27 -6.90 -3.26 2.21
C CYS A 27 -6.25 -3.63 3.53
N LEU A 28 -6.45 -4.86 3.97
CA LEU A 28 -5.66 -5.43 5.05
C LEU A 28 -4.37 -6.01 4.45
N MET A 29 -3.22 -5.66 5.03
CA MET A 29 -1.91 -5.97 4.45
C MET A 29 -1.19 -7.07 5.22
N PHE A 30 -0.48 -7.96 4.51
CA PHE A 30 0.23 -9.11 5.08
C PHE A 30 1.62 -9.31 4.45
N HIS A 31 2.56 -9.85 5.23
CA HIS A 31 3.88 -10.28 4.73
C HIS A 31 3.82 -11.55 3.87
N SER A 32 2.85 -12.43 4.14
CA SER A 32 2.61 -13.66 3.36
C SER A 32 1.12 -13.76 3.03
N GLY A 33 0.81 -14.18 1.81
CA GLY A 33 -0.54 -14.17 1.25
C GLY A 33 -1.49 -15.23 1.81
N MET A 34 -1.87 -15.08 3.08
CA MET A 34 -3.02 -15.73 3.74
C MET A 34 -2.98 -17.26 3.91
N LYS A 35 -1.91 -17.79 4.52
CA LYS A 35 -2.00 -19.06 5.25
C LYS A 35 -2.78 -18.87 6.56
N ASP A 36 -3.33 -19.96 7.12
CA ASP A 36 -4.17 -19.94 8.33
C ASP A 36 -3.56 -19.23 9.57
N GLN A 37 -2.25 -19.02 9.59
CA GLN A 37 -1.53 -18.38 10.70
C GLN A 37 -1.02 -16.97 10.39
N ASP A 38 -1.31 -16.46 9.19
CA ASP A 38 -0.80 -15.17 8.74
C ASP A 38 -1.53 -14.05 9.49
N LYS A 39 -0.75 -13.08 9.94
CA LYS A 39 -1.23 -11.93 10.71
C LYS A 39 -1.05 -10.67 9.89
N PRO A 40 -2.02 -9.75 9.93
CA PRO A 40 -1.87 -8.48 9.25
C PRO A 40 -0.73 -7.67 9.87
N ILE A 41 -0.18 -6.76 9.08
CA ILE A 41 0.93 -5.87 9.48
C ILE A 41 0.57 -4.40 9.40
N GLY A 42 -0.54 -4.10 8.73
CA GLY A 42 -1.06 -2.77 8.52
C GLY A 42 -2.33 -2.81 7.70
N PHE A 43 -2.80 -1.62 7.34
CA PHE A 43 -3.85 -1.45 6.34
C PHE A 43 -3.54 -0.27 5.44
N GLU A 44 -4.08 -0.33 4.23
CA GLU A 44 -4.09 0.79 3.30
C GLU A 44 -5.52 1.28 3.12
N TYR A 45 -5.71 2.59 3.26
CA TYR A 45 -6.94 3.26 2.84
C TYR A 45 -6.69 3.90 1.47
N ILE A 46 -7.53 3.57 0.50
CA ILE A 46 -7.40 4.04 -0.88
C ILE A 46 -8.59 4.95 -1.20
N ILE A 47 -8.30 6.14 -1.72
CA ILE A 47 -9.30 7.14 -2.11
C ILE A 47 -9.12 7.57 -3.57
N THR A 48 -10.20 8.09 -4.15
CA THR A 48 -10.16 8.65 -5.51
C THR A 48 -9.32 9.92 -5.59
N GLY A 49 -8.85 10.28 -6.78
CA GLY A 49 -8.16 11.55 -7.00
C GLY A 49 -8.98 12.79 -6.64
N GLU A 50 -10.31 12.73 -6.80
CA GLU A 50 -11.22 13.81 -6.40
C GLU A 50 -11.28 13.97 -4.87
N GLN A 51 -11.44 12.85 -4.15
CA GLN A 51 -11.40 12.84 -2.68
C GLN A 51 -10.05 13.35 -2.16
N TYR A 52 -8.94 12.91 -2.74
CA TYR A 52 -7.60 13.41 -2.39
C TYR A 52 -7.46 14.93 -2.62
N ALA A 53 -7.96 15.44 -3.76
CA ALA A 53 -7.91 16.85 -4.08
C ALA A 53 -8.68 17.73 -3.07
N SER A 54 -9.69 17.15 -2.40
CA SER A 54 -10.46 17.82 -1.34
C SER A 54 -9.75 17.86 0.02
N LEU A 55 -8.70 17.07 0.22
CA LEU A 55 -7.93 17.06 1.47
C LEU A 55 -7.13 18.35 1.62
N ASP A 56 -6.92 18.78 2.87
CA ASP A 56 -6.00 19.88 3.13
C ASP A 56 -4.55 19.50 2.79
N LYS A 57 -3.70 20.51 2.59
CA LYS A 57 -2.30 20.29 2.21
C LYS A 57 -1.47 19.61 3.29
N ALA A 58 -1.84 19.76 4.56
CA ALA A 58 -1.13 19.12 5.66
C ALA A 58 -1.42 17.61 5.70
N GLU A 59 -2.61 17.19 5.30
CA GLU A 59 -3.03 15.81 5.23
C GLU A 59 -2.51 15.11 3.97
N GLN A 60 -2.52 15.79 2.81
CA GLN A 60 -2.03 15.25 1.53
C GLN A 60 -0.63 14.62 1.61
N ARG A 61 0.23 15.13 2.51
CA ARG A 61 1.60 14.60 2.71
C ARG A 61 1.66 13.15 3.20
N TYR A 62 0.56 12.59 3.72
CA TYR A 62 0.51 11.23 4.25
C TYR A 62 0.05 10.18 3.24
N TRP A 63 -0.13 10.58 1.98
CA TRP A 63 -0.68 9.75 0.93
C TRP A 63 0.33 9.58 -0.20
N HIS A 64 0.29 8.43 -0.90
CA HIS A 64 1.04 8.20 -2.13
C HIS A 64 0.13 8.02 -3.33
N TYR A 65 0.59 8.50 -4.47
CA TYR A 65 -0.11 8.31 -5.74
C TYR A 65 0.25 6.95 -6.33
N HIS A 66 -0.73 6.09 -6.59
CA HIS A 66 -0.48 4.72 -7.04
C HIS A 66 0.23 4.64 -8.39
N LYS A 67 -0.01 5.60 -9.31
CA LYS A 67 0.72 5.62 -10.60
C LYS A 67 2.24 5.66 -10.43
N THR A 68 2.71 6.37 -9.41
CA THR A 68 4.14 6.53 -9.12
C THR A 68 4.68 5.43 -8.21
N GLU A 69 3.82 4.82 -7.41
CA GLU A 69 4.19 3.84 -6.40
C GLU A 69 4.19 2.40 -6.92
N ILE A 70 3.15 1.98 -7.66
CA ILE A 70 2.98 0.60 -8.15
C ILE A 70 4.22 0.08 -8.91
N PRO A 71 4.90 0.86 -9.76
CA PRO A 71 6.10 0.38 -10.45
C PRO A 71 7.30 0.13 -9.54
N ARG A 72 7.31 0.70 -8.32
CA ARG A 72 8.43 0.68 -7.37
C ARG A 72 8.22 -0.27 -6.20
N ALA A 73 6.98 -0.66 -5.92
CA ALA A 73 6.63 -1.51 -4.80
C ALA A 73 6.27 -2.93 -5.25
N HIS A 74 6.48 -3.91 -4.36
CA HIS A 74 6.06 -5.28 -4.58
C HIS A 74 4.68 -5.56 -3.95
N ALA A 75 3.64 -4.94 -4.51
CA ALA A 75 2.26 -5.17 -4.10
C ALA A 75 1.60 -6.33 -4.87
N THR A 76 0.77 -7.13 -4.18
CA THR A 76 -0.06 -8.16 -4.81
C THR A 76 -1.51 -8.08 -4.32
N LEU A 77 -2.46 -8.58 -5.12
CA LEU A 77 -3.89 -8.68 -4.80
C LEU A 77 -4.31 -10.15 -4.79
N PRO A 78 -4.06 -10.92 -3.72
CA PRO A 78 -4.18 -12.38 -3.78
C PRO A 78 -5.61 -12.89 -3.95
N ASP A 79 -6.60 -12.06 -3.64
CA ASP A 79 -8.02 -12.39 -3.77
C ASP A 79 -8.54 -12.31 -5.21
N LEU A 80 -7.72 -11.81 -6.14
CA LEU A 80 -8.09 -11.60 -7.54
C LEU A 80 -7.21 -12.42 -8.47
N THR A 81 -7.85 -13.05 -9.46
CA THR A 81 -7.14 -13.59 -10.62
C THR A 81 -6.57 -12.46 -11.49
N ALA A 82 -5.61 -12.76 -12.35
CA ALA A 82 -5.06 -11.78 -13.29
C ALA A 82 -6.13 -11.18 -14.23
N GLU A 83 -7.14 -11.98 -14.60
CA GLU A 83 -8.27 -11.53 -15.43
C GLU A 83 -9.17 -10.54 -14.68
N GLU A 84 -9.41 -10.78 -13.38
CA GLU A 84 -10.17 -9.86 -12.52
C GLU A 84 -9.38 -8.59 -12.18
N ALA A 85 -8.07 -8.70 -11.97
CA ALA A 85 -7.21 -7.57 -11.64
C ALA A 85 -6.95 -6.63 -12.83
N GLY A 86 -6.82 -7.16 -14.05
CA GLY A 86 -6.47 -6.40 -15.24
C GLY A 86 -7.32 -5.14 -15.48
N PRO A 87 -8.67 -5.23 -15.48
CA PRO A 87 -9.55 -4.08 -15.63
C PRO A 87 -9.43 -3.04 -14.50
N LEU A 88 -8.96 -3.44 -13.31
CA LEU A 88 -8.86 -2.58 -12.13
C LEU A 88 -7.55 -1.77 -12.10
N MET A 89 -6.50 -2.23 -12.79
CA MET A 89 -5.18 -1.57 -12.74
C MET A 89 -5.21 -0.12 -13.25
N GLY A 90 -5.98 0.17 -14.29
CA GLY A 90 -6.14 1.53 -14.81
C GLY A 90 -6.77 2.49 -13.77
N PRO A 91 -7.97 2.16 -13.25
CA PRO A 91 -8.60 2.90 -12.17
C PRO A 91 -7.73 3.04 -10.91
N ILE A 92 -7.14 1.95 -10.42
CA ILE A 92 -6.27 1.95 -9.23
C ILE A 92 -5.04 2.83 -9.46
N GLY A 93 -4.46 2.85 -10.65
CA GLY A 93 -3.34 3.74 -10.97
C GLY A 93 -3.67 5.23 -10.78
N SER A 94 -4.95 5.61 -10.75
CA SER A 94 -5.38 7.01 -10.57
C SER A 94 -5.90 7.31 -9.15
N THR A 95 -5.67 6.42 -8.18
CA THR A 95 -6.05 6.60 -6.77
C THR A 95 -4.85 6.95 -5.88
N TYR A 96 -5.14 7.33 -4.63
CA TYR A 96 -4.15 7.64 -3.60
C TYR A 96 -4.31 6.68 -2.43
N GLY A 97 -3.20 6.14 -1.95
CA GLY A 97 -3.14 5.23 -0.81
C GLY A 97 -2.56 5.91 0.43
N LYS A 98 -3.13 5.64 1.60
CA LYS A 98 -2.55 5.94 2.91
C LYS A 98 -2.27 4.63 3.63
N VAL A 99 -1.00 4.28 3.70
CA VAL A 99 -0.53 3.06 4.35
C VAL A 99 -0.22 3.34 5.81
N ILE A 100 -0.82 2.56 6.71
CA ILE A 100 -0.53 2.58 8.14
C ILE A 100 -0.06 1.19 8.56
N TYR A 101 1.21 1.09 8.92
CA TYR A 101 1.80 -0.12 9.48
C TYR A 101 1.81 -0.05 10.99
N PHE A 102 1.50 -1.17 11.64
CA PHE A 102 1.71 -1.36 13.07
C PHE A 102 2.83 -2.37 13.36
N GLN A 103 3.44 -2.94 12.32
CA GLN A 103 4.61 -3.81 12.41
C GLN A 103 5.60 -3.47 11.29
N LYS A 104 6.87 -3.31 11.64
CA LYS A 104 7.93 -3.08 10.65
C LYS A 104 8.32 -4.40 9.96
N PRO A 105 8.85 -4.34 8.72
CA PRO A 105 9.28 -5.55 7.99
C PRO A 105 10.28 -6.43 8.75
N GLU A 106 11.20 -5.82 9.50
CA GLU A 106 12.25 -6.50 10.25
C GLU A 106 11.79 -7.10 11.60
N ASP A 107 10.59 -6.74 12.07
CA ASP A 107 10.11 -7.11 13.40
C ASP A 107 9.34 -8.44 13.39
N LYS A 108 9.51 -9.24 14.46
CA LYS A 108 8.75 -10.49 14.67
C LYS A 108 7.39 -10.29 15.33
N LEU A 109 7.19 -9.17 16.01
CA LEU A 109 5.97 -8.80 16.72
C LEU A 109 5.68 -7.31 16.47
N PRO A 110 4.41 -6.87 16.50
CA PRO A 110 4.06 -5.46 16.36
C PRO A 110 4.45 -4.69 17.62
N ILE A 111 5.68 -4.16 17.64
CA ILE A 111 6.24 -3.43 18.77
C ILE A 111 6.38 -1.95 18.44
N GLY A 112 6.18 -1.10 19.45
CA GLY A 112 6.27 0.35 19.30
C GLY A 112 5.00 0.98 18.72
N GLU A 113 5.17 2.14 18.11
CA GLU A 113 4.06 2.94 17.56
C GLU A 113 3.77 2.55 16.10
N PRO A 114 2.50 2.61 15.67
CA PRO A 114 2.18 2.58 14.25
C PRO A 114 2.80 3.76 13.50
N TYR A 115 3.10 3.57 12.22
CA TYR A 115 3.67 4.59 11.36
C TYR A 115 3.01 4.64 9.99
N ILE A 116 3.06 5.81 9.36
CA ILE A 116 2.61 6.01 7.98
C ILE A 116 3.79 5.79 7.06
N LEU A 117 3.61 4.97 6.02
CA LEU A 117 4.57 4.86 4.93
C LEU A 117 4.06 5.67 3.73
N VAL A 118 4.88 6.58 3.24
CA VAL A 118 4.65 7.31 1.99
C VAL A 118 5.71 6.82 1.01
N VAL A 119 5.33 5.94 0.08
CA VAL A 119 6.30 5.27 -0.79
C VAL A 119 7.06 6.25 -1.69
N GLN A 120 6.42 7.37 -2.04
CA GLN A 120 7.03 8.45 -2.84
C GLN A 120 8.28 9.04 -2.18
N ASP A 121 8.35 9.03 -0.85
CA ASP A 121 9.44 9.61 -0.06
C ASP A 121 10.63 8.66 0.09
N LEU A 122 10.50 7.41 -0.35
CA LEU A 122 11.59 6.43 -0.36
C LEU A 122 12.55 6.68 -1.53
N PRO A 123 13.82 6.23 -1.46
CA PRO A 123 14.77 6.34 -2.57
C PRO A 123 14.27 5.68 -3.86
N GLU A 124 14.64 6.23 -5.02
CA GLU A 124 14.45 5.56 -6.31
C GLU A 124 15.36 4.32 -6.38
N GLN A 125 14.90 3.28 -7.09
CA GLN A 125 15.64 2.03 -7.29
C GLN A 125 15.91 1.87 -8.79
N ASP A 126 17.12 1.40 -9.14
CA ASP A 126 17.57 1.17 -10.53
C ASP A 126 17.13 -0.19 -11.09
#